data_AF-A0A6U4LM97-F1
#
_entry.id   AF-A0A6U4LM97-F1
#
_cell.length_a   1.000
_cell.length_b   1.000
_cell.length_c   1.000
_cell.angle_alpha   90.00
_cell.angle_beta   90.00
_cell.angle_gamma   90.00
#
_symmetry.space_group_name_H-M   'P 1'
#
loop_
_entity.id
_entity.type
_entity.pdbx_description
1 polymer ?
#
loop_
_entity_poly.entity_id
_entity_poly.type
_entity_poly.pdbx_seq_one_letter_code
_entity_poly.pdbx_strand_id
1 'polypeptide(L)'
;MMSRVDADGDGNVDFDEFRACFANVPLASLEVIAKQWTSLGSIEVGDIAPPIPPKGMPVWIFLLAGGCAGVAARTATAPLEKIKIVAQTGGGKVDIGAEFMRVWRTGGLRGLYAGNLANCIRTFPYLGITTAVYKELLKLTPADDEVDMMEPVYRGACAAAGGIVGQAFTYPMDVVRARLTLDDTGRMGIVQAFRDIYTREGPRAFYRGFYATCQAVAPFLAVQLPTLDILKALANDRGIPVDTTFLLCGGAFAGALAQTVVYPLDVLRRRLQVGGAASANIVADSTWLALRGIVEREGFRSLFAGIVPTYVKVMPATGIGMTTCNLMVMKYDEMRQQKR
;
A
#
# COMPACT_ATOMS: atom_id res chain seq x y z
N MET A 1 10.22 -20.13 -1.51
CA MET A 1 10.53 -18.71 -1.19
C MET A 1 10.93 -18.59 0.27
N MET A 2 10.18 -19.17 1.23
CA MET A 2 10.65 -19.33 2.63
C MET A 2 11.98 -20.07 2.75
N SER A 3 12.16 -21.20 2.03
CA SER A 3 13.41 -21.99 2.03
C SER A 3 14.66 -21.30 1.43
N ARG A 4 14.55 -20.04 1.00
CA ARG A 4 15.69 -19.23 0.52
C ARG A 4 16.03 -18.10 1.49
N VAL A 5 15.19 -17.87 2.50
CA VAL A 5 15.32 -16.81 3.50
C VAL A 5 15.65 -17.42 4.85
N ASP A 6 15.04 -18.57 5.16
CA ASP A 6 15.36 -19.47 6.26
C ASP A 6 16.69 -20.19 5.94
N ALA A 7 17.80 -19.61 6.42
CA ALA A 7 19.16 -20.03 6.14
C ALA A 7 19.62 -21.15 7.10
N ASP A 8 19.01 -21.23 8.29
CA ASP A 8 19.26 -22.29 9.27
C ASP A 8 18.27 -23.47 9.18
N GLY A 9 17.15 -23.30 8.47
CA GLY A 9 16.18 -24.35 8.17
C GLY A 9 15.23 -24.66 9.33
N ASP A 10 15.09 -23.77 10.31
CA ASP A 10 14.29 -23.99 11.51
C ASP A 10 12.79 -23.68 11.32
N GLY A 11 12.43 -23.11 10.17
CA GLY A 11 11.06 -22.74 9.81
C GLY A 11 10.59 -21.36 10.34
N ASN A 12 11.47 -20.60 10.99
CA ASN A 12 11.24 -19.25 11.53
C ASN A 12 12.31 -18.28 11.01
N VAL A 13 11.89 -17.29 10.21
CA VAL A 13 12.82 -16.25 9.74
C VAL A 13 13.11 -15.25 10.86
N ASP A 14 14.36 -15.22 11.33
CA ASP A 14 14.82 -14.25 12.32
C ASP A 14 15.26 -12.91 11.68
N PHE A 15 15.62 -11.93 12.51
CA PHE A 15 15.99 -10.59 12.03
C PHE A 15 17.32 -10.59 11.24
N ASP A 16 18.24 -11.49 11.55
CA ASP A 16 19.55 -11.57 10.92
C ASP A 16 19.47 -12.30 9.57
N GLU A 17 18.64 -13.33 9.46
CA GLU A 17 18.27 -13.99 8.22
C GLU A 17 17.50 -13.05 7.28
N PHE A 18 16.54 -12.30 7.85
CA PHE A 18 15.85 -11.24 7.14
C PHE A 18 16.84 -10.20 6.60
N ARG A 19 17.78 -9.72 7.43
CA ARG A 19 18.85 -8.78 7.04
C ARG A 19 19.76 -9.35 5.96
N ALA A 20 20.15 -10.62 6.04
CA ALA A 20 21.01 -11.29 5.06
C ALA A 20 20.34 -11.37 3.67
N CYS A 21 19.02 -11.53 3.62
CA CYS A 21 18.27 -11.49 2.36
C CYS A 21 18.38 -10.13 1.63
N PHE A 22 18.61 -9.04 2.37
CA PHE A 22 18.82 -7.70 1.83
C PHE A 22 20.29 -7.29 1.74
N ALA A 23 21.23 -8.07 2.29
CA ALA A 23 22.66 -7.76 2.27
C ALA A 23 23.28 -7.84 0.86
N ASN A 24 22.67 -8.60 -0.05
CA ASN A 24 23.09 -8.71 -1.46
C ASN A 24 22.38 -7.70 -2.38
N VAL A 25 21.58 -6.78 -1.82
CA VAL A 25 20.98 -5.68 -2.56
C VAL A 25 22.03 -4.56 -2.62
N PRO A 26 22.55 -4.19 -3.81
CA PRO A 26 23.58 -3.16 -3.95
C PRO A 26 23.31 -1.92 -3.09
N LEU A 27 24.34 -1.32 -2.48
CA LEU A 27 24.21 -0.09 -1.68
C LEU A 27 23.48 1.04 -2.44
N ALA A 28 23.71 1.14 -3.76
CA ALA A 28 22.98 2.07 -4.64
C ALA A 28 21.49 1.73 -4.75
N SER A 29 21.11 0.45 -4.70
CA SER A 29 19.70 0.07 -4.63
C SER A 29 19.10 0.35 -3.26
N LEU A 30 19.80 0.14 -2.15
CA LEU A 30 19.32 0.57 -0.84
C LEU A 30 19.06 2.07 -0.80
N GLU A 31 19.95 2.89 -1.40
CA GLU A 31 19.79 4.35 -1.45
C GLU A 31 18.55 4.77 -2.21
N VAL A 32 18.31 4.09 -3.33
CA VAL A 32 17.08 4.27 -4.10
C VAL A 32 15.89 3.73 -3.29
N ILE A 33 16.00 2.66 -2.48
CA ILE A 33 14.91 2.15 -1.62
C ILE A 33 14.56 3.25 -0.64
N ALA A 34 15.56 3.83 -0.01
CA ALA A 34 15.39 4.83 1.01
C ALA A 34 14.81 6.15 0.48
N LYS A 35 15.34 6.66 -0.64
CA LYS A 35 14.83 7.87 -1.31
C LYS A 35 13.42 7.66 -1.84
N GLN A 36 13.15 6.48 -2.40
CA GLN A 36 11.85 6.17 -2.95
C GLN A 36 10.82 5.92 -1.84
N TRP A 37 11.16 5.18 -0.78
CA TRP A 37 10.31 4.95 0.41
C TRP A 37 9.98 6.25 1.16
N THR A 38 10.94 7.18 1.25
CA THR A 38 10.68 8.50 1.84
C THR A 38 9.81 9.39 0.95
N SER A 39 9.89 9.23 -0.38
CA SER A 39 9.02 9.93 -1.34
C SER A 39 7.66 9.25 -1.58
N LEU A 40 7.56 7.94 -1.33
CA LEU A 40 6.43 7.06 -1.57
C LEU A 40 6.03 6.45 -0.22
N GLY A 41 5.20 7.17 0.52
CA GLY A 41 4.74 6.72 1.84
C GLY A 41 4.18 5.30 1.84
N SER A 42 4.11 4.69 3.02
CA SER A 42 3.60 3.34 3.27
C SER A 42 2.08 3.21 3.01
N ILE A 43 1.44 2.04 3.16
CA ILE A 43 1.36 0.92 2.22
C ILE A 43 -0.09 0.65 1.73
N GLU A 44 -1.00 1.59 1.97
CA GLU A 44 -2.34 1.59 1.35
C GLU A 44 -2.77 2.98 0.86
N VAL A 45 -2.29 4.02 1.55
CA VAL A 45 -2.29 5.42 1.09
C VAL A 45 -1.02 5.71 0.26
N GLY A 46 -0.01 4.84 0.35
CA GLY A 46 1.30 4.94 -0.30
C GLY A 46 1.40 4.77 -1.80
N ASP A 47 0.31 4.35 -2.42
CA ASP A 47 0.18 4.17 -3.86
C ASP A 47 0.13 5.58 -4.57
N ILE A 48 0.08 6.67 -3.79
CA ILE A 48 -0.25 8.04 -4.22
C ILE A 48 0.85 8.77 -5.02
N ALA A 49 2.12 8.48 -4.79
CA ALA A 49 3.18 9.07 -5.61
C ALA A 49 3.67 8.02 -6.63
N PRO A 50 3.62 8.30 -7.94
CA PRO A 50 4.26 7.44 -8.92
C PRO A 50 5.77 7.76 -8.89
N PRO A 51 6.65 6.75 -8.86
CA PRO A 51 8.06 7.04 -8.95
C PRO A 51 8.35 7.71 -10.31
N ILE A 52 9.32 8.61 -10.36
CA ILE A 52 9.62 9.34 -11.59
C ILE A 52 10.51 8.44 -12.46
N PRO A 53 10.20 8.25 -13.76
CA PRO A 53 11.06 7.47 -14.63
C PRO A 53 12.47 8.07 -14.70
N PRO A 54 13.53 7.25 -14.63
CA PRO A 54 14.90 7.71 -14.81
C PRO A 54 15.06 8.49 -16.14
N LYS A 55 15.93 9.51 -16.14
CA LYS A 55 16.19 10.34 -17.34
C LYS A 55 16.54 9.46 -18.54
N GLY A 56 15.75 9.56 -19.61
CA GLY A 56 15.94 8.81 -20.86
C GLY A 56 15.31 7.41 -20.92
N MET A 57 14.59 6.97 -19.87
CA MET A 57 13.78 5.76 -19.91
C MET A 57 12.38 6.06 -20.45
N PRO A 58 11.88 5.29 -21.45
CA PRO A 58 10.49 5.38 -21.88
C PRO A 58 9.52 5.09 -20.73
N VAL A 59 8.49 5.93 -20.59
CA VAL A 59 7.50 5.85 -19.49
C VAL A 59 6.83 4.48 -19.41
N TRP A 60 6.55 3.85 -20.56
CA TRP A 60 5.89 2.54 -20.60
C TRP A 60 6.77 1.42 -20.02
N ILE A 61 8.11 1.48 -20.19
CA ILE A 61 9.04 0.51 -19.60
C ILE A 61 9.06 0.64 -18.09
N PHE A 62 9.10 1.89 -17.64
CA PHE A 62 9.05 2.20 -16.22
C PHE A 62 7.72 1.75 -15.58
N LEU A 63 6.59 1.97 -16.25
CA LEU A 63 5.28 1.49 -15.79
C LEU A 63 5.19 -0.04 -15.78
N LEU A 64 5.80 -0.73 -16.75
CA LEU A 64 5.89 -2.20 -16.74
C LEU A 64 6.75 -2.70 -15.58
N ALA A 65 7.93 -2.11 -15.37
CA ALA A 65 8.81 -2.45 -14.27
C ALA A 65 8.13 -2.24 -12.92
N GLY A 66 7.53 -1.05 -12.72
CA GLY A 66 6.77 -0.72 -11.51
C GLY A 66 5.52 -1.59 -11.33
N GLY A 67 4.82 -1.94 -12.41
CA GLY A 67 3.66 -2.82 -12.37
C GLY A 67 4.02 -4.26 -11.99
N CYS A 68 5.05 -4.84 -12.61
CA CYS A 68 5.54 -6.18 -12.28
C CYS A 68 6.11 -6.24 -10.85
N ALA A 69 6.86 -5.22 -10.44
CA ALA A 69 7.29 -5.05 -9.06
C ALA A 69 6.10 -5.02 -8.08
N GLY A 70 5.08 -4.23 -8.41
CA GLY A 70 3.86 -4.12 -7.62
C GLY A 70 3.09 -5.43 -7.51
N VAL A 71 3.05 -6.24 -8.59
CA VAL A 71 2.43 -7.57 -8.60
C VAL A 71 3.22 -8.56 -7.74
N ALA A 72 4.56 -8.58 -7.87
CA ALA A 72 5.42 -9.45 -7.08
C ALA A 72 5.28 -9.16 -5.58
N ALA A 73 5.36 -7.88 -5.19
CA ALA A 73 5.19 -7.43 -3.81
C ALA A 73 3.80 -7.80 -3.24
N ARG A 74 2.73 -7.51 -4.00
CA ARG A 74 1.35 -7.80 -3.57
C ARG A 74 1.10 -9.30 -3.43
N THR A 75 1.65 -10.10 -4.33
CA THR A 75 1.51 -11.56 -4.30
C THR A 75 2.26 -12.16 -3.11
N ALA A 76 3.51 -11.74 -2.86
CA ALA A 76 4.28 -12.23 -1.73
C ALA A 76 3.63 -11.90 -0.37
N THR A 77 2.89 -10.78 -0.30
CA THR A 77 2.25 -10.31 0.93
C THR A 77 0.74 -10.56 0.99
N ALA A 78 0.18 -11.31 0.03
CA ALA A 78 -1.24 -11.59 -0.05
C ALA A 78 -1.82 -12.28 1.19
N PRO A 79 -1.13 -13.27 1.82
CA PRO A 79 -1.64 -13.89 3.04
C PRO A 79 -1.79 -12.89 4.21
N LEU A 80 -0.78 -12.05 4.46
CA LEU A 80 -0.84 -11.03 5.52
C LEU A 80 -1.95 -10.02 5.27
N GLU A 81 -2.13 -9.66 4.00
CA GLU A 81 -3.19 -8.76 3.57
C GLU A 81 -4.59 -9.36 3.74
N LYS A 82 -4.76 -10.66 3.48
CA LYS A 82 -6.01 -11.39 3.77
C LYS A 82 -6.32 -11.31 5.26
N ILE A 83 -5.35 -11.62 6.13
CA ILE A 83 -5.54 -11.55 7.58
C ILE A 83 -5.87 -10.14 8.06
N LYS A 84 -5.19 -9.12 7.50
CA LYS A 84 -5.52 -7.71 7.77
C LYS A 84 -6.98 -7.40 7.46
N ILE A 85 -7.44 -7.71 6.26
CA ILE A 85 -8.81 -7.39 5.82
C ILE A 85 -9.84 -8.13 6.68
N VAL A 86 -9.63 -9.43 6.95
CA VAL A 86 -10.49 -10.21 7.84
C VAL A 86 -10.54 -9.56 9.23
N ALA A 87 -9.39 -9.18 9.80
CA ALA A 87 -9.33 -8.54 11.11
C ALA A 87 -10.06 -7.18 11.15
N GLN A 88 -9.89 -6.34 10.12
CA GLN A 88 -10.54 -5.02 10.02
C GLN A 88 -12.07 -5.11 9.94
N THR A 89 -12.58 -6.23 9.41
CA THR A 89 -14.01 -6.47 9.22
C THR A 89 -14.66 -7.33 10.33
N GLY A 90 -13.84 -8.03 11.13
CA GLY A 90 -14.29 -9.03 12.11
C GLY A 90 -14.58 -8.55 13.53
N GLY A 91 -14.67 -7.24 13.79
CA GLY A 91 -15.27 -6.77 15.06
C GLY A 91 -14.34 -6.62 16.28
N GLY A 92 -13.02 -6.53 16.10
CA GLY A 92 -12.10 -6.05 17.14
C GLY A 92 -11.56 -7.06 18.19
N LYS A 93 -11.94 -8.33 18.13
CA LYS A 93 -11.34 -9.41 18.95
C LYS A 93 -10.79 -10.53 18.07
N VAL A 94 -9.82 -10.18 17.24
CA VAL A 94 -9.31 -11.09 16.21
C VAL A 94 -7.90 -11.53 16.60
N ASP A 95 -7.79 -12.78 17.04
CA ASP A 95 -6.49 -13.45 17.16
C ASP A 95 -6.00 -13.77 15.73
N ILE A 96 -4.90 -13.13 15.35
CA ILE A 96 -4.28 -13.23 14.03
C ILE A 96 -3.89 -14.68 13.70
N GLY A 97 -3.34 -15.40 14.68
CA GLY A 97 -2.92 -16.79 14.49
C GLY A 97 -4.12 -17.72 14.33
N ALA A 98 -5.15 -17.51 15.15
CA ALA A 98 -6.39 -18.27 15.05
C ALA A 98 -7.09 -18.03 13.70
N GLU A 99 -7.17 -16.79 13.22
CA GLU A 99 -7.74 -16.47 11.91
C GLU A 99 -6.95 -17.05 10.75
N PHE A 100 -5.62 -16.96 10.80
CA PHE A 100 -4.77 -17.58 9.80
C PHE A 100 -5.04 -19.08 9.72
N MET A 101 -5.04 -19.76 10.87
CA MET A 101 -5.34 -21.19 10.94
C MET A 101 -6.76 -21.52 10.47
N ARG A 102 -7.74 -20.65 10.74
CA ARG A 102 -9.12 -20.81 10.28
C ARG A 102 -9.22 -20.73 8.76
N VAL A 103 -8.61 -19.72 8.13
CA VAL A 103 -8.57 -19.57 6.66
C VAL A 103 -7.82 -20.74 6.03
N TRP A 104 -6.67 -21.12 6.60
CA TRP A 104 -5.87 -22.24 6.13
C TRP A 104 -6.65 -23.56 6.13
N ARG A 105 -7.37 -23.86 7.22
CA ARG A 105 -8.19 -25.07 7.32
C ARG A 105 -9.40 -25.05 6.38
N THR A 106 -9.93 -23.87 6.06
CA THR A 106 -11.15 -23.72 5.25
C THR A 106 -10.87 -23.79 3.74
N GLY A 107 -9.87 -23.04 3.26
CA GLY A 107 -9.58 -22.91 1.82
C GLY A 107 -8.11 -23.10 1.45
N GLY A 108 -7.24 -23.38 2.42
CA GLY A 108 -5.81 -23.55 2.20
C GLY A 108 -5.19 -22.36 1.45
N LEU A 109 -4.35 -22.68 0.45
CA LEU A 109 -3.71 -21.68 -0.39
C LEU A 109 -4.70 -20.83 -1.20
N ARG A 110 -5.82 -21.40 -1.65
CA ARG A 110 -6.83 -20.64 -2.41
C ARG A 110 -7.51 -19.60 -1.53
N GLY A 111 -7.82 -19.97 -0.27
CA GLY A 111 -8.38 -19.05 0.72
C GLY A 111 -7.43 -17.92 1.09
N LEU A 112 -6.14 -18.23 1.30
CA LEU A 112 -5.12 -17.22 1.64
C LEU A 112 -4.87 -16.19 0.52
N TYR A 113 -4.99 -16.60 -0.74
CA TYR A 113 -4.79 -15.73 -1.90
C TYR A 113 -6.08 -15.18 -2.50
N ALA A 114 -7.22 -15.38 -1.82
CA ALA A 114 -8.52 -14.91 -2.28
C ALA A 114 -8.52 -13.37 -2.46
N GLY A 115 -8.81 -12.92 -3.68
CA GLY A 115 -8.76 -11.51 -4.07
C GLY A 115 -7.39 -10.98 -4.53
N ASN A 116 -6.30 -11.75 -4.45
CA ASN A 116 -4.98 -11.29 -4.89
C ASN A 116 -4.94 -11.00 -6.40
N LEU A 117 -5.62 -11.80 -7.23
CA LEU A 117 -5.70 -11.56 -8.67
C LEU A 117 -6.35 -10.20 -8.98
N ALA A 118 -7.43 -9.86 -8.27
CA ALA A 118 -8.08 -8.55 -8.42
C ALA A 118 -7.11 -7.41 -8.04
N ASN A 119 -6.30 -7.61 -6.99
CA ASN A 119 -5.26 -6.65 -6.58
C ASN A 119 -4.16 -6.47 -7.64
N CYS A 120 -3.74 -7.56 -8.29
CA CYS A 120 -2.73 -7.53 -9.34
C CYS A 120 -3.24 -6.83 -10.60
N ILE A 121 -4.46 -7.14 -11.05
CA ILE A 121 -5.11 -6.49 -12.20
C ILE A 121 -5.23 -4.99 -11.98
N ARG A 122 -5.60 -4.58 -10.76
CA ARG A 122 -5.72 -3.16 -10.37
C ARG A 122 -4.41 -2.38 -10.45
N THR A 123 -3.27 -3.05 -10.24
CA THR A 123 -1.97 -2.39 -10.04
C THR A 123 -1.54 -1.58 -11.26
N PHE A 124 -1.65 -2.15 -12.46
CA PHE A 124 -1.25 -1.48 -13.70
C PHE A 124 -2.08 -0.22 -14.04
N PRO A 125 -3.42 -0.27 -14.11
CA PRO A 125 -4.22 0.91 -14.40
C PRO A 125 -4.06 1.98 -13.32
N TYR A 126 -3.95 1.57 -12.05
CA TYR A 126 -3.69 2.51 -10.96
C TYR A 126 -2.37 3.26 -11.18
N LEU A 127 -1.26 2.54 -11.40
CA LEU A 127 0.05 3.14 -11.61
C LEU A 127 0.08 4.05 -12.85
N GLY A 128 -0.53 3.60 -13.96
CA GLY A 128 -0.59 4.37 -15.20
C GLY A 128 -1.35 5.70 -15.05
N ILE A 129 -2.54 5.66 -14.44
CA ILE A 129 -3.37 6.85 -14.24
C ILE A 129 -2.72 7.82 -13.26
N THR A 130 -2.25 7.32 -12.11
CA THR A 130 -1.57 8.15 -11.11
C THR A 130 -0.35 8.85 -11.72
N THR A 131 0.47 8.13 -12.49
CA THR A 131 1.64 8.70 -13.20
C THR A 131 1.25 9.74 -14.23
N ALA A 132 0.20 9.48 -15.03
CA ALA A 132 -0.26 10.42 -16.05
C ALA A 132 -0.75 11.72 -15.40
N VAL A 133 -1.63 11.62 -14.40
CA VAL A 133 -2.21 12.78 -13.71
C VAL A 133 -1.12 13.55 -12.97
N TYR A 134 -0.23 12.88 -12.24
CA TYR A 134 0.89 13.52 -11.55
C TYR A 134 1.74 14.38 -12.50
N LYS A 135 2.08 13.83 -13.67
CA LYS A 135 2.89 14.54 -14.67
C LYS A 135 2.17 15.75 -15.26
N GLU A 136 0.89 15.62 -15.57
CA GLU A 136 0.11 16.75 -16.10
C GLU A 136 -0.07 17.85 -15.05
N LEU A 137 -0.26 17.49 -13.78
CA LEU A 137 -0.36 18.46 -12.68
C LEU A 137 0.96 19.17 -12.40
N LEU A 138 2.09 18.46 -12.46
CA LEU A 138 3.41 19.08 -12.26
C LEU A 138 3.71 20.19 -13.28
N LYS A 139 3.29 20.03 -14.54
CA LYS A 139 3.46 21.07 -15.57
C LYS A 139 2.74 22.38 -15.25
N LEU A 140 1.73 22.31 -14.39
CA LEU A 140 0.93 23.46 -13.95
C LEU A 140 1.48 24.08 -12.66
N THR A 141 2.55 23.51 -12.08
CA THR A 141 3.17 24.00 -10.85
C THR A 141 4.58 24.54 -11.14
N PRO A 142 5.08 25.52 -10.37
CA PRO A 142 6.47 25.99 -10.46
C PRO A 142 7.49 24.98 -9.89
N ALA A 143 7.11 23.71 -9.71
CA ALA A 143 7.93 22.68 -9.08
C ALA A 143 9.17 22.26 -9.90
N ASP A 144 9.30 22.73 -11.15
CA ASP A 144 10.52 22.57 -11.95
C ASP A 144 11.54 23.70 -11.73
N ASP A 145 11.18 24.78 -11.03
CA ASP A 145 12.11 25.85 -10.64
C ASP A 145 12.80 25.48 -9.31
N GLU A 146 14.08 25.11 -9.35
CA GLU A 146 14.91 24.62 -8.23
C GLU A 146 15.08 25.59 -7.03
N VAL A 147 14.37 26.73 -7.00
CA VAL A 147 14.54 27.82 -6.01
C VAL A 147 13.31 28.01 -5.10
N ASP A 148 12.20 27.28 -5.30
CA ASP A 148 10.99 27.47 -4.50
C ASP A 148 10.96 26.57 -3.24
N MET A 149 10.90 27.19 -2.06
CA MET A 149 10.76 26.47 -0.77
C MET A 149 9.49 25.61 -0.68
N MET A 150 8.51 25.82 -1.57
CA MET A 150 7.25 25.09 -1.61
C MET A 150 7.25 23.87 -2.56
N GLU A 151 8.36 23.59 -3.25
CA GLU A 151 8.48 22.45 -4.18
C GLU A 151 8.00 21.11 -3.59
N PRO A 152 8.37 20.70 -2.35
CA PRO A 152 7.92 19.43 -1.78
C PRO A 152 6.40 19.39 -1.55
N VAL A 153 5.80 20.53 -1.22
CA VAL A 153 4.36 20.67 -0.99
C VAL A 153 3.61 20.53 -2.32
N TYR A 154 4.07 21.17 -3.39
CA TYR A 154 3.47 21.04 -4.71
C TYR A 154 3.56 19.61 -5.25
N ARG A 155 4.73 18.96 -5.13
CA ARG A 155 4.91 17.56 -5.53
C ARG A 155 4.00 16.64 -4.70
N GLY A 156 3.90 16.86 -3.39
CA GLY A 156 3.00 16.11 -2.51
C GLY A 156 1.53 16.27 -2.87
N ALA A 157 1.09 17.49 -3.18
CA ALA A 157 -0.28 17.78 -3.61
C ALA A 157 -0.62 17.16 -4.97
N CYS A 158 0.30 17.25 -5.94
CA CYS A 158 0.13 16.61 -7.26
C CYS A 158 0.06 15.09 -7.13
N ALA A 159 0.89 14.50 -6.27
CA ALA A 159 0.83 13.08 -5.97
C ALA A 159 -0.53 12.72 -5.35
N ALA A 160 -0.96 13.42 -4.29
CA ALA A 160 -2.26 13.24 -3.65
C ALA A 160 -3.43 13.24 -4.66
N ALA A 161 -3.47 14.25 -5.52
CA ALA A 161 -4.48 14.37 -6.55
C ALA A 161 -4.41 13.24 -7.58
N GLY A 162 -3.22 12.91 -8.08
CA GLY A 162 -3.01 11.80 -9.00
C GLY A 162 -3.46 10.45 -8.41
N GLY A 163 -3.12 10.21 -7.15
CA GLY A 163 -3.52 9.01 -6.43
C GLY A 163 -5.02 8.92 -6.21
N ILE A 164 -5.71 10.03 -5.88
CA ILE A 164 -7.18 10.06 -5.75
C ILE A 164 -7.85 9.78 -7.09
N VAL A 165 -7.38 10.38 -8.19
CA VAL A 165 -7.92 10.13 -9.53
C VAL A 165 -7.70 8.67 -9.93
N GLY A 166 -6.48 8.14 -9.78
CA GLY A 166 -6.19 6.72 -10.03
C GLY A 166 -7.07 5.79 -9.18
N GLN A 167 -7.29 6.16 -7.92
CA GLN A 167 -8.14 5.42 -7.00
C GLN A 167 -9.61 5.48 -7.42
N ALA A 168 -10.12 6.59 -7.95
CA ALA A 168 -11.49 6.71 -8.45
C ALA A 168 -11.76 5.74 -9.61
N PHE A 169 -10.85 5.65 -10.58
CA PHE A 169 -10.98 4.73 -11.71
C PHE A 169 -10.85 3.26 -11.31
N THR A 170 -10.04 2.97 -10.29
CA THR A 170 -9.73 1.60 -9.87
C THR A 170 -10.53 1.13 -8.65
N TYR A 171 -11.35 1.99 -8.05
CA TYR A 171 -12.12 1.70 -6.83
C TYR A 171 -13.07 0.50 -6.95
N PRO A 172 -13.77 0.29 -8.09
CA PRO A 172 -14.61 -0.89 -8.25
C PRO A 172 -13.85 -2.21 -8.01
N MET A 173 -12.58 -2.26 -8.41
CA MET A 173 -11.72 -3.43 -8.18
C MET A 173 -11.33 -3.57 -6.71
N ASP A 174 -11.22 -2.49 -5.95
CA ASP A 174 -11.00 -2.56 -4.49
C ASP A 174 -12.20 -3.16 -3.75
N VAL A 175 -13.42 -2.78 -4.14
CA VAL A 175 -14.64 -3.34 -3.56
C VAL A 175 -14.76 -4.82 -3.90
N VAL A 176 -14.57 -5.18 -5.18
CA VAL A 176 -14.57 -6.59 -5.62
C VAL A 176 -13.52 -7.40 -4.86
N ARG A 177 -12.30 -6.87 -4.76
CA ARG A 177 -11.22 -7.48 -4.00
C ARG A 177 -11.61 -7.71 -2.54
N ALA A 178 -12.14 -6.70 -1.86
CA ALA A 178 -12.54 -6.82 -0.47
C ALA A 178 -13.57 -7.95 -0.27
N ARG A 179 -14.54 -8.09 -1.18
CA ARG A 179 -15.52 -9.19 -1.15
C ARG A 179 -14.89 -10.56 -1.40
N LEU A 180 -14.02 -10.66 -2.40
CA LEU A 180 -13.28 -11.90 -2.67
C LEU A 180 -12.42 -12.32 -1.47
N THR A 181 -11.79 -11.35 -0.80
CA THR A 181 -10.99 -11.59 0.39
C THR A 181 -11.82 -11.98 1.60
N LEU A 182 -13.15 -11.88 1.60
CA LEU A 182 -13.99 -12.47 2.66
C LEU A 182 -14.39 -13.93 2.37
N ASP A 183 -14.26 -14.41 1.14
CA ASP A 183 -14.46 -15.82 0.84
C ASP A 183 -13.24 -16.62 1.31
N ASP A 184 -13.36 -17.26 2.47
CA ASP A 184 -12.31 -18.11 3.03
C ASP A 184 -12.07 -19.38 2.22
N THR A 185 -13.00 -19.77 1.35
CA THR A 185 -12.82 -20.91 0.44
C THR A 185 -12.04 -20.53 -0.81
N GLY A 186 -11.96 -19.24 -1.13
CA GLY A 186 -11.30 -18.72 -2.34
C GLY A 186 -11.90 -19.24 -3.65
N ARG A 187 -13.18 -19.63 -3.64
CA ARG A 187 -13.89 -20.20 -4.81
C ARG A 187 -14.62 -19.14 -5.61
N MET A 188 -15.02 -18.03 -4.97
CA MET A 188 -15.69 -16.93 -5.64
C MET A 188 -14.76 -16.29 -6.68
N GLY A 189 -15.24 -16.17 -7.91
CA GLY A 189 -14.51 -15.51 -9.00
C GLY A 189 -14.77 -13.99 -9.06
N ILE A 190 -13.89 -13.25 -9.73
CA ILE A 190 -14.02 -11.79 -9.93
C ILE A 190 -15.35 -11.43 -10.60
N VAL A 191 -15.73 -12.15 -11.66
CA VAL A 191 -16.99 -11.92 -12.41
C VAL A 191 -18.21 -12.18 -11.52
N GLN A 192 -18.15 -13.23 -10.71
CA GLN A 192 -19.22 -13.56 -9.77
C GLN A 192 -19.38 -12.46 -8.72
N ALA A 193 -18.29 -12.05 -8.07
CA ALA A 193 -18.30 -10.98 -7.08
C ALA A 193 -18.81 -9.65 -7.68
N PHE A 194 -18.36 -9.29 -8.88
CA PHE A 194 -18.83 -8.10 -9.59
C PHE A 194 -20.35 -8.17 -9.86
N ARG A 195 -20.84 -9.30 -10.38
CA ARG A 195 -22.27 -9.51 -10.65
C ARG A 195 -23.09 -9.45 -9.37
N ASP A 196 -22.64 -10.08 -8.29
CA ASP A 196 -23.33 -10.08 -7.01
C ASP A 196 -23.46 -8.67 -6.43
N ILE A 197 -22.37 -7.88 -6.46
CA ILE A 197 -22.40 -6.47 -6.03
C ILE A 197 -23.39 -5.67 -6.89
N TYR A 198 -23.28 -5.78 -8.21
CA TYR A 198 -24.11 -4.99 -9.13
C TYR A 198 -25.60 -5.29 -8.98
N THR A 199 -25.98 -6.58 -8.93
CA THR A 199 -27.38 -7.02 -8.89
C THR A 199 -28.03 -6.87 -7.52
N ARG A 200 -27.29 -7.09 -6.42
CA ARG A 200 -27.86 -7.10 -5.06
C ARG A 200 -27.77 -5.75 -4.37
N GLU A 201 -26.76 -4.94 -4.70
CA GLU A 201 -26.45 -3.71 -3.96
C GLU A 201 -26.46 -2.46 -4.85
N GLY A 202 -26.49 -2.65 -6.17
CA GLY A 202 -26.54 -1.59 -7.17
C GLY A 202 -25.17 -0.98 -7.49
N PRO A 203 -25.09 -0.15 -8.55
CA PRO A 203 -23.82 0.40 -9.05
C PRO A 203 -23.11 1.32 -8.05
N ARG A 204 -23.85 1.97 -7.15
CA ARG A 204 -23.25 2.83 -6.09
C ARG A 204 -22.44 2.03 -5.07
N ALA A 205 -22.68 0.72 -4.94
CA ALA A 205 -21.95 -0.14 -4.01
C ALA A 205 -20.45 -0.22 -4.34
N PHE A 206 -20.09 -0.09 -5.63
CA PHE A 206 -18.69 -0.10 -6.08
C PHE A 206 -17.85 1.07 -5.59
N TYR A 207 -18.43 2.09 -4.96
CA TYR A 207 -17.73 3.27 -4.44
C TYR A 207 -17.86 3.43 -2.91
N ARG A 208 -18.34 2.40 -2.21
CA ARG A 208 -18.48 2.45 -0.74
C ARG A 208 -17.11 2.51 -0.06
N GLY A 209 -16.95 3.52 0.79
CA GLY A 209 -15.68 3.81 1.47
C GLY A 209 -14.74 4.72 0.68
N PHE A 210 -15.10 5.16 -0.54
CA PHE A 210 -14.25 6.06 -1.33
C PHE A 210 -14.03 7.39 -0.59
N TYR A 211 -15.07 7.93 0.04
CA TYR A 211 -14.96 9.14 0.85
C TYR A 211 -13.99 8.98 2.02
N ALA A 212 -14.11 7.89 2.79
CA ALA A 212 -13.17 7.58 3.87
C ALA A 212 -11.72 7.42 3.36
N THR A 213 -11.55 6.89 2.13
CA THR A 213 -10.26 6.78 1.46
C THR A 213 -9.67 8.16 1.16
N CYS A 214 -10.48 9.09 0.66
CA CYS A 214 -10.04 10.46 0.35
C CYS A 214 -9.68 11.23 1.64
N GLN A 215 -10.50 11.09 2.69
CA GLN A 215 -10.26 11.73 3.98
C GLN A 215 -8.98 11.24 4.67
N ALA A 216 -8.53 10.02 4.38
CA ALA A 216 -7.30 9.44 4.90
C ALA A 216 -6.03 10.08 4.31
N VAL A 217 -6.09 10.65 3.10
CA VAL A 217 -4.89 11.13 2.37
C VAL A 217 -4.22 12.31 3.06
N ALA A 218 -4.97 13.38 3.33
CA ALA A 218 -4.43 14.59 3.93
C ALA A 218 -3.78 14.36 5.32
N PRO A 219 -4.45 13.71 6.30
CA PRO A 219 -3.84 13.46 7.60
C PRO A 219 -2.62 12.53 7.52
N PHE A 220 -2.61 11.59 6.58
CA PHE A 220 -1.46 10.72 6.37
C PHE A 220 -0.22 11.55 5.97
N LEU A 221 -0.35 12.39 4.94
CA LEU A 221 0.74 13.26 4.48
C LEU A 221 1.17 14.28 5.54
N ALA A 222 0.20 14.86 6.26
CA ALA A 222 0.45 15.83 7.31
C ALA A 222 1.22 15.26 8.51
N VAL A 223 1.16 13.95 8.75
CA VAL A 223 1.96 13.29 9.79
C VAL A 223 3.29 12.81 9.23
N GLN A 224 3.28 12.17 8.05
CA GLN A 224 4.46 11.52 7.52
C GLN A 224 5.58 12.51 7.17
N LEU A 225 5.28 13.57 6.41
CA LEU A 225 6.30 14.48 5.91
C LEU A 225 7.01 15.23 7.05
N PRO A 226 6.29 15.89 7.99
CA PRO A 226 6.95 16.58 9.09
C PRO A 226 7.72 15.63 10.01
N THR A 227 7.21 14.41 10.24
CA THR A 227 7.94 13.41 11.04
C THR A 227 9.29 13.09 10.42
N LEU A 228 9.33 12.88 9.10
CA LEU A 228 10.58 12.62 8.40
C LEU A 228 11.53 13.83 8.45
N ASP A 229 11.01 15.05 8.32
CA ASP A 229 11.84 16.25 8.35
C ASP A 229 12.40 16.53 9.75
N ILE A 230 11.62 16.28 10.81
CA ILE A 230 12.11 16.32 12.20
C ILE A 230 13.22 15.29 12.40
N LEU A 231 13.07 14.07 11.88
CA LEU A 231 14.11 13.05 11.98
C LEU A 231 15.39 13.50 11.29
N LYS A 232 15.31 14.02 10.06
CA LYS A 232 16.48 14.55 9.33
C LYS A 232 17.15 15.68 10.08
N ALA A 233 16.38 16.63 10.64
CA ALA A 233 16.93 17.73 11.44
C ALA A 233 17.69 17.21 12.67
N LEU A 234 17.10 16.26 13.41
CA LEU A 234 17.73 15.64 14.57
C LEU A 234 18.99 14.82 14.23
N ALA A 235 19.06 14.23 13.04
CA ALA A 235 20.24 13.54 12.55
C ALA A 235 21.37 14.52 12.25
N ASN A 236 21.06 15.61 11.54
CA ASN A 236 22.01 16.68 11.22
C ASN A 236 22.57 17.33 12.49
N ASP A 237 21.73 17.65 13.48
CA ASP A 237 22.15 18.23 14.76
C ASP A 237 23.11 17.32 15.55
N ARG A 238 22.97 16.01 15.38
CA ARG A 238 23.84 15.00 16.02
C ARG A 238 25.04 14.58 15.17
N GLY A 239 25.23 15.18 14.00
CA GLY A 239 26.28 14.80 13.04
C GLY A 239 26.11 13.37 12.49
N ILE A 240 24.90 12.81 12.55
CA ILE A 240 24.60 11.51 11.96
C ILE A 240 24.36 11.72 10.46
N PRO A 241 25.06 11.01 9.57
CA PRO A 241 24.84 11.15 8.14
C PRO A 241 23.41 10.74 7.78
N VAL A 242 22.70 11.61 7.05
CA VAL A 242 21.41 11.29 6.42
C VAL A 242 21.69 10.43 5.20
N ASP A 243 22.10 9.19 5.46
CA ASP A 243 22.37 8.20 4.46
C ASP A 243 21.07 7.50 4.02
N THR A 244 21.24 6.65 3.03
CA THR A 244 20.30 5.60 2.66
C THR A 244 19.61 4.91 3.83
N THR A 245 20.39 4.39 4.78
CA THR A 245 19.83 3.57 5.84
C THR A 245 18.91 4.40 6.73
N PHE A 246 19.32 5.63 7.01
CA PHE A 246 18.56 6.61 7.76
C PHE A 246 17.24 6.96 7.05
N LEU A 247 17.29 7.27 5.76
CA LEU A 247 16.09 7.58 4.99
C LEU A 247 15.13 6.38 4.96
N LEU A 248 15.64 5.15 4.84
CA LEU A 248 14.82 3.93 4.84
C LEU A 248 14.10 3.74 6.17
N CYS A 249 14.86 3.73 7.27
CA CYS A 249 14.34 3.49 8.61
C CYS A 249 13.46 4.66 9.09
N GLY A 250 13.90 5.89 8.84
CA GLY A 250 13.16 7.10 9.19
C GLY A 250 11.87 7.25 8.38
N GLY A 251 11.90 6.91 7.09
CA GLY A 251 10.71 6.85 6.24
C GLY A 251 9.73 5.77 6.66
N ALA A 252 10.21 4.57 7.01
CA ALA A 252 9.38 3.49 7.53
C ALA A 252 8.71 3.86 8.86
N PHE A 253 9.47 4.48 9.77
CA PHE A 253 8.94 4.97 11.04
C PHE A 253 7.91 6.09 10.87
N ALA A 254 8.22 7.10 10.05
CA ALA A 254 7.30 8.19 9.74
C ALA A 254 6.00 7.67 9.10
N GLY A 255 6.12 6.71 8.18
CA GLY A 255 4.99 6.06 7.55
C GLY A 255 4.17 5.21 8.53
N ALA A 256 4.80 4.51 9.47
CA ALA A 256 4.10 3.73 10.51
C ALA A 256 3.33 4.64 11.48
N LEU A 257 3.91 5.78 11.86
CA LEU A 257 3.23 6.79 12.68
C LEU A 257 2.03 7.38 11.95
N ALA A 258 2.20 7.81 10.69
CA ALA A 258 1.11 8.31 9.87
C ALA A 258 -0.01 7.27 9.69
N GLN A 259 0.38 6.02 9.41
CA GLN A 259 -0.54 4.90 9.30
C GLN A 259 -1.31 4.67 10.61
N THR A 260 -0.68 4.80 11.78
CA THR A 260 -1.36 4.68 13.08
C THR A 260 -2.47 5.72 13.23
N VAL A 261 -2.16 6.98 12.89
CA VAL A 261 -3.11 8.10 13.02
C VAL A 261 -4.33 7.91 12.10
N VAL A 262 -4.09 7.41 10.89
CA VAL A 262 -5.13 7.24 9.86
C VAL A 262 -5.84 5.89 9.94
N TYR A 263 -5.32 4.94 10.71
CA TYR A 263 -5.81 3.57 10.79
C TYR A 263 -7.33 3.43 11.07
N PRO A 264 -7.98 4.27 11.92
CA PRO A 264 -9.42 4.22 12.11
C PRO A 264 -10.23 4.44 10.80
N LEU A 265 -9.75 5.30 9.91
CA LEU A 265 -10.37 5.53 8.60
C LEU A 265 -10.17 4.33 7.66
N ASP A 266 -9.05 3.63 7.77
CA ASP A 266 -8.81 2.40 7.00
C ASP A 266 -9.74 1.27 7.45
N VAL A 267 -9.93 1.10 8.76
CA VAL A 267 -10.92 0.14 9.31
C VAL A 267 -12.32 0.49 8.80
N LEU A 268 -12.70 1.77 8.88
CA LEU A 268 -14.00 2.23 8.40
C LEU A 268 -14.18 1.96 6.90
N ARG A 269 -13.20 2.35 6.07
CA ARG A 269 -13.17 2.08 4.62
C ARG A 269 -13.46 0.61 4.35
N ARG A 270 -12.72 -0.29 5.01
CA ARG A 270 -12.80 -1.74 4.77
C ARG A 270 -14.16 -2.31 5.16
N ARG A 271 -14.72 -1.86 6.28
CA ARG A 271 -16.09 -2.22 6.69
C ARG A 271 -17.15 -1.74 5.71
N LEU A 272 -16.97 -0.57 5.10
CA LEU A 272 -17.90 -0.07 4.08
C LEU A 272 -17.81 -0.84 2.77
N GLN A 273 -16.61 -1.27 2.38
CA GLN A 273 -16.39 -2.07 1.17
C GLN A 273 -17.04 -3.46 1.29
N VAL A 274 -17.02 -4.05 2.50
CA VAL A 274 -17.63 -5.36 2.74
C VAL A 274 -19.08 -5.30 3.23
N GLY A 275 -19.50 -4.19 3.81
CA GLY A 275 -20.82 -4.00 4.39
C GLY A 275 -21.91 -3.85 3.32
N GLY A 276 -23.08 -4.41 3.61
CA GLY A 276 -24.28 -4.27 2.79
C GLY A 276 -24.87 -2.85 2.80
N ALA A 277 -26.00 -2.64 2.13
CA ALA A 277 -26.59 -1.31 1.92
C ALA A 277 -26.84 -0.51 3.22
N ALA A 278 -27.11 -1.19 4.33
CA ALA A 278 -27.31 -0.55 5.64
C ALA A 278 -26.05 0.14 6.20
N SER A 279 -24.85 -0.33 5.84
CA SER A 279 -23.57 0.27 6.28
C SER A 279 -23.24 1.56 5.54
N ALA A 280 -23.79 1.77 4.34
CA ALA A 280 -23.49 2.94 3.50
C ALA A 280 -24.25 4.20 3.91
N ASN A 281 -25.49 4.07 4.40
CA ASN A 281 -26.30 5.21 4.83
C ASN A 281 -25.73 5.89 6.09
N ILE A 282 -25.03 5.15 6.95
CA ILE A 282 -24.43 5.67 8.20
C ILE A 282 -23.28 6.66 7.91
N VAL A 283 -22.60 6.53 6.78
CA VAL A 283 -21.47 7.41 6.40
C VAL A 283 -21.89 8.58 5.53
N ALA A 284 -23.04 8.48 4.85
CA ALA A 284 -23.61 9.61 4.12
C ALA A 284 -23.91 10.81 5.05
N ASP A 285 -24.20 10.54 6.33
CA ASP A 285 -24.50 11.57 7.33
C ASP A 285 -23.25 12.09 8.07
N SER A 286 -22.29 11.23 8.46
CA SER A 286 -21.00 11.66 9.02
C SER A 286 -19.99 10.51 9.25
N THR A 287 -18.75 10.65 8.79
CA THR A 287 -17.62 9.76 9.14
C THR A 287 -17.44 9.61 10.65
N TRP A 288 -17.64 10.69 11.40
CA TRP A 288 -17.50 10.69 12.86
C TRP A 288 -18.56 9.82 13.53
N LEU A 289 -19.81 9.88 13.08
CA LEU A 289 -20.89 9.04 13.59
C LEU A 289 -20.62 7.55 13.32
N ALA A 290 -20.08 7.23 12.15
CA ALA A 290 -19.71 5.86 11.83
C ALA A 290 -18.58 5.33 12.73
N LEU A 291 -17.52 6.13 12.96
CA LEU A 291 -16.44 5.75 13.89
C LEU A 291 -16.94 5.61 15.32
N ARG A 292 -17.77 6.56 15.79
CA ARG A 292 -18.38 6.50 17.11
C ARG A 292 -19.24 5.25 17.27
N GLY A 293 -20.05 4.91 16.26
CA GLY A 293 -20.87 3.71 16.27
C GLY A 293 -20.06 2.42 16.33
N ILE A 294 -18.87 2.37 15.71
CA ILE A 294 -17.93 1.23 15.84
C ILE A 294 -17.43 1.13 17.29
N VAL A 295 -17.01 2.26 17.88
CA VAL A 295 -16.51 2.30 19.26
C VAL A 295 -17.58 1.90 20.27
N GLU A 296 -18.82 2.37 20.10
CA GLU A 296 -19.92 2.06 21.00
C GLU A 296 -20.33 0.58 20.95
N ARG A 297 -20.23 -0.07 19.79
CA ARG A 297 -20.65 -1.48 19.60
C ARG A 297 -19.55 -2.48 19.92
N GLU A 298 -18.31 -2.17 19.59
CA GLU A 298 -17.20 -3.13 19.58
C GLU A 298 -16.00 -2.70 20.44
N GLY A 299 -16.04 -1.46 20.95
CA GLY A 299 -14.96 -0.87 21.73
C GLY A 299 -13.85 -0.26 20.89
N PHE A 300 -13.01 0.55 21.53
CA PHE A 300 -11.95 1.33 20.86
C PHE A 300 -10.90 0.47 20.14
N ARG A 301 -10.59 -0.73 20.66
CA ARG A 301 -9.59 -1.64 20.06
C ARG A 301 -9.96 -2.08 18.64
N SER A 302 -11.26 -2.09 18.30
CA SER A 302 -11.76 -2.44 16.97
C SER A 302 -11.28 -1.49 15.88
N LEU A 303 -11.03 -0.21 16.22
CA LEU A 303 -10.50 0.79 15.30
C LEU A 303 -9.06 0.51 14.87
N PHE A 304 -8.36 -0.40 15.56
CA PHE A 304 -6.96 -0.78 15.29
C PHE A 304 -6.80 -2.26 14.94
N ALA A 305 -7.90 -2.94 14.61
CA ALA A 305 -7.86 -4.35 14.22
C ALA A 305 -7.07 -4.55 12.92
N GLY A 306 -6.09 -5.47 12.92
CA GLY A 306 -5.23 -5.74 11.76
C GLY A 306 -4.00 -4.82 11.62
N ILE A 307 -3.69 -3.98 12.61
CA ILE A 307 -2.55 -3.07 12.52
C ILE A 307 -1.20 -3.82 12.51
N VAL A 308 -1.11 -4.92 13.27
CA VAL A 308 0.09 -5.77 13.32
C VAL A 308 0.43 -6.37 11.94
N PRO A 309 -0.48 -7.09 11.24
CA PRO A 309 -0.17 -7.60 9.91
C PRO A 309 0.08 -6.47 8.90
N THR A 310 -0.46 -5.26 9.13
CA THR A 310 -0.12 -4.07 8.33
C THR A 310 1.37 -3.74 8.47
N TYR A 311 1.91 -3.70 9.67
CA TYR A 311 3.34 -3.44 9.89
C TYR A 311 4.24 -4.57 9.42
N VAL A 312 3.88 -5.82 9.71
CA VAL A 312 4.68 -6.98 9.29
C VAL A 312 4.77 -7.08 7.76
N LYS A 313 3.69 -6.75 7.05
CA LYS A 313 3.66 -6.74 5.58
C LYS A 313 4.60 -5.70 4.97
N VAL A 314 4.92 -4.62 5.69
CA VAL A 314 5.57 -3.45 5.11
C VAL A 314 6.96 -3.75 4.56
N MET A 315 7.80 -4.37 5.37
CA MET A 315 9.17 -4.67 4.97
C MET A 315 9.26 -5.63 3.76
N PRO A 316 8.58 -6.79 3.73
CA PRO A 316 8.66 -7.70 2.59
C PRO A 316 8.03 -7.11 1.32
N ALA A 317 6.92 -6.36 1.43
CA ALA A 317 6.29 -5.75 0.26
C ALA A 317 7.26 -4.81 -0.46
N THR A 318 7.89 -3.89 0.27
CA THR A 318 8.76 -2.91 -0.35
C THR A 318 10.08 -3.53 -0.81
N GLY A 319 10.66 -4.43 0.00
CA GLY A 319 11.89 -5.13 -0.38
C GLY A 319 11.77 -5.88 -1.70
N ILE A 320 10.67 -6.62 -1.87
CA ILE A 320 10.39 -7.38 -3.11
C ILE A 320 10.06 -6.44 -4.27
N GLY A 321 9.19 -5.45 -4.05
CA GLY A 321 8.79 -4.52 -5.09
C GLY A 321 9.99 -3.80 -5.66
N MET A 322 10.85 -3.28 -4.78
CA MET A 322 12.02 -2.56 -5.23
C MET A 322 13.06 -3.46 -5.91
N THR A 323 13.41 -4.60 -5.31
CA THR A 323 14.38 -5.52 -5.93
C THR A 323 13.92 -5.92 -7.34
N THR A 324 12.63 -6.19 -7.50
CA THR A 324 12.03 -6.50 -8.80
C THR A 324 12.12 -5.32 -9.76
N CYS A 325 11.80 -4.11 -9.32
CA CYS A 325 11.86 -2.90 -10.14
C CYS A 325 13.30 -2.64 -10.63
N ASN A 326 14.27 -2.67 -9.71
CA ASN A 326 15.67 -2.44 -10.01
C ASN A 326 16.24 -3.46 -10.98
N LEU A 327 15.96 -4.75 -10.77
CA LEU A 327 16.41 -5.80 -11.68
C LEU A 327 15.86 -5.58 -13.10
N MET A 328 14.61 -5.11 -13.24
CA MET A 328 14.03 -4.80 -14.53
C MET A 328 14.66 -3.56 -15.19
N VAL A 329 14.94 -2.53 -14.41
CA VAL A 329 15.62 -1.31 -14.87
C VAL A 329 17.05 -1.61 -15.30
N MET A 330 17.83 -2.32 -14.48
CA MET A 330 19.21 -2.72 -14.79
C MET A 330 19.27 -3.56 -16.06
N LYS A 331 18.39 -4.56 -16.19
CA LYS A 331 18.33 -5.40 -17.39
C LYS A 331 17.99 -4.59 -18.64
N TYR A 332 17.15 -3.55 -18.52
CA TYR A 332 16.89 -2.64 -19.63
C TYR A 332 18.14 -1.85 -20.02
N ASP A 333 18.87 -1.32 -19.04
CA ASP A 333 20.09 -0.56 -19.30
C ASP A 333 21.18 -1.43 -19.93
N GLU A 334 21.35 -2.68 -19.49
CA GLU A 334 22.23 -3.68 -20.12
C GLU A 334 21.86 -3.92 -21.59
N MET A 335 20.57 -4.17 -21.89
CA MET A 335 20.09 -4.36 -23.27
C MET A 335 20.28 -3.13 -24.14
N ARG A 336 20.22 -1.92 -23.55
CA ARG A 336 20.45 -0.66 -24.26
C ARG A 336 21.93 -0.45 -24.57
N GLN A 337 22.81 -0.83 -23.65
CA GLN A 337 24.26 -0.76 -23.83
C GLN A 337 24.74 -1.76 -24.89
N GLN A 338 24.16 -2.97 -24.95
CA GLN A 338 24.47 -3.98 -25.99
C GLN A 338 24.04 -3.58 -27.41
N LYS A 339 23.13 -2.61 -27.54
CA LYS A 339 22.64 -2.10 -28.84
C LYS A 339 23.40 -0.87 -29.35
N ARG A 340 24.36 -0.37 -28.59
CA ARG A 340 25.25 0.76 -28.95
C ARG A 340 26.62 0.22 -29.34
#